data_AF-A0A6M8W4L6-F1
#
_entry.id   AF-A0A6M8W4L6-F1
#
_cell.length_a   1.000
_cell.length_b   1.000
_cell.length_c   1.000
_cell.angle_alpha   90.00
_cell.angle_beta   90.00
_cell.angle_gamma   90.00
#
_symmetry.space_group_name_H-M   'P 1'
#
loop_
_entity.id
_entity.type
_entity.pdbx_description
1 polymer ?
#
loop_
_entity_poly.entity_id
_entity_poly.type
_entity_poly.pdbx_seq_one_letter_code
_entity_poly.pdbx_strand_id
1 'polypeptide(L)'
;MHGHNASLAGGEMNADFAVAYFPTDAGFDQAGDVQVFSGETTEQPVDGTAGVDGVIIAINWDNNNRIVSAAPNGSSYTLAAFEASGGAPSNDWDYGYVHFPYSTPGIVAGQIDASGNTVSGTGGFSVSSGTDQTFGFPVTKITVPGVDSRTDGVLMLTGTDGPFAMAWEAGEDGTFEVAGFDLVNENPGQTGFNFVYVPYEGLAAGEDCIADFNGDDTVNTQDVLAFLNAWNNGDPSADINGDGSVNTQDVLAFLNLWNAGC
;
A
#
# COMPACT_ATOMS: atom_id res chain seq x y z
N MET A 1 10.55 -11.02 5.70
CA MET A 1 9.62 -12.11 6.10
C MET A 1 10.00 -13.38 5.34
N HIS A 2 9.77 -14.57 5.90
CA HIS A 2 10.00 -15.84 5.18
C HIS A 2 8.82 -16.12 4.25
N GLY A 3 9.06 -16.21 2.94
CA GLY A 3 8.08 -16.74 1.98
C GLY A 3 8.06 -18.27 2.03
N HIS A 4 6.89 -18.86 2.19
CA HIS A 4 6.70 -20.31 2.04
C HIS A 4 6.14 -20.59 0.65
N ASN A 5 6.78 -21.48 -0.11
CA ASN A 5 6.23 -22.00 -1.36
C ASN A 5 5.19 -23.10 -1.06
N ALA A 6 4.05 -23.04 -1.75
CA ALA A 6 2.91 -23.93 -1.59
C ALA A 6 3.21 -25.42 -1.87
N SER A 7 2.51 -26.31 -1.15
CA SER A 7 2.45 -27.76 -1.40
C SER A 7 1.12 -28.13 -2.06
N LEU A 8 1.19 -28.78 -3.23
CA LEU A 8 0.05 -29.06 -4.14
C LEU A 8 -0.93 -30.17 -3.69
N ALA A 9 -0.95 -30.62 -2.43
CA ALA A 9 -1.60 -31.90 -2.10
C ALA A 9 -2.33 -32.04 -0.74
N GLY A 10 -2.70 -30.97 -0.06
CA GLY A 10 -3.50 -31.06 1.18
C GLY A 10 -4.42 -29.87 1.36
N GLY A 11 -5.64 -30.10 1.88
CA GLY A 11 -6.57 -29.04 2.26
C GLY A 11 -6.06 -28.27 3.48
N GLU A 12 -5.06 -27.42 3.25
CA GLU A 12 -4.58 -26.41 4.18
C GLU A 12 -5.16 -25.05 3.78
N MET A 13 -5.45 -24.20 4.77
CA MET A 13 -5.65 -22.77 4.52
C MET A 13 -4.27 -22.18 4.23
N ASN A 14 -4.01 -21.86 2.96
CA ASN A 14 -2.89 -21.01 2.59
C ASN A 14 -3.34 -19.57 2.88
N ALA A 15 -2.87 -19.00 3.99
CA ALA A 15 -3.11 -17.61 4.32
C ALA A 15 -1.79 -16.85 4.18
N ASP A 16 -1.67 -16.08 3.11
CA ASP A 16 -0.62 -15.08 3.00
C ASP A 16 -1.01 -13.90 3.89
N PHE A 17 -0.20 -13.63 4.92
CA PHE A 17 -0.39 -12.51 5.80
C PHE A 17 0.72 -11.48 5.56
N ALA A 18 0.32 -10.23 5.38
CA ALA A 18 1.24 -9.11 5.27
C ALA A 18 1.42 -8.45 6.64
N VAL A 19 2.67 -8.25 7.05
CA VAL A 19 3.00 -7.41 8.22
C VAL A 19 3.94 -6.32 7.75
N ALA A 20 3.48 -5.08 7.81
CA ALA A 20 4.34 -3.92 7.63
C ALA A 20 4.50 -3.22 8.98
N TYR A 21 5.74 -2.81 9.29
CA TYR A 21 6.04 -2.01 10.47
C TYR A 21 6.36 -0.59 10.01
N PHE A 22 5.59 0.37 10.50
CA PHE A 22 5.78 1.79 10.23
C PHE A 22 6.33 2.44 11.50
N PRO A 23 7.63 2.74 11.56
CA PRO A 23 8.20 3.36 12.75
C PRO A 23 7.67 4.79 12.90
N THR A 24 7.61 5.30 14.13
CA THR A 24 6.99 6.61 14.41
C THR A 24 7.73 7.79 13.75
N ASP A 25 9.00 7.61 13.42
CA ASP A 25 9.83 8.56 12.68
C ASP A 25 9.59 8.55 11.16
N ALA A 26 8.81 7.60 10.63
CA ALA A 26 8.40 7.60 9.21
C ALA A 26 7.47 8.77 8.86
N GLY A 27 6.95 9.50 9.85
CA GLY A 27 6.17 10.73 9.64
C GLY A 27 4.71 10.53 9.21
N PHE A 28 4.24 9.29 9.10
CA PHE A 28 2.82 8.99 8.88
C PHE A 28 1.98 9.31 10.12
N ASP A 29 0.76 9.81 9.91
CA ASP A 29 -0.25 9.87 10.97
C ASP A 29 -0.73 8.45 11.27
N GLN A 30 -0.50 8.00 12.51
CA GLN A 30 -0.77 6.63 12.93
C GLN A 30 -1.00 6.53 14.43
N ALA A 31 -1.76 5.53 14.83
CA ALA A 31 -1.91 5.11 16.22
C ALA A 31 -2.11 3.59 16.29
N GLY A 32 -1.54 2.96 17.32
CA GLY A 32 -1.66 1.51 17.50
C GLY A 32 -2.86 1.06 18.33
N ASP A 33 -3.41 1.95 19.16
CA ASP A 33 -4.45 1.64 20.14
C ASP A 33 -5.39 2.84 20.30
N VAL A 34 -6.44 2.89 19.49
CA VAL A 34 -7.49 3.90 19.54
C VAL A 34 -8.79 3.26 20.00
N GLN A 35 -9.23 3.66 21.19
CA GLN A 35 -10.38 3.07 21.86
C GLN A 35 -11.70 3.77 21.53
N VAL A 36 -12.70 2.99 21.14
CA VAL A 36 -14.08 3.42 20.88
C VAL A 36 -15.01 2.87 21.96
N PHE A 37 -15.07 3.57 23.10
CA PHE A 37 -15.84 3.14 24.28
C PHE A 37 -17.34 2.93 24.03
N SER A 38 -17.92 3.64 23.06
CA SER A 38 -19.34 3.54 22.72
C SER A 38 -19.59 4.05 21.31
N GLY A 39 -20.46 3.37 20.56
CA GLY A 39 -20.79 3.73 19.19
C GLY A 39 -20.36 2.64 18.22
N GLU A 40 -21.22 2.42 17.23
CA GLU A 40 -21.02 1.47 16.13
C GLU A 40 -19.96 1.97 15.14
N THR A 41 -19.71 3.28 15.12
CA THR A 41 -18.71 3.91 14.24
C THR A 41 -17.95 5.01 14.97
N THR A 42 -16.78 5.35 14.43
CA THR A 42 -15.98 6.52 14.81
C THR A 42 -15.47 7.24 13.57
N GLU A 43 -15.09 8.50 13.72
CA GLU A 43 -14.48 9.30 12.65
C GLU A 43 -13.00 9.52 12.96
N GLN A 44 -12.12 9.04 12.08
CA GLN A 44 -10.70 9.31 12.13
C GLN A 44 -10.40 10.53 11.22
N PRO A 45 -10.13 11.71 11.79
CA PRO A 45 -9.82 12.89 10.99
C PRO A 45 -8.50 12.74 10.26
N VAL A 46 -8.40 13.36 9.09
CA VAL A 46 -7.17 13.46 8.30
C VAL A 46 -6.97 14.89 7.81
N ASP A 47 -5.73 15.26 7.53
CA ASP A 47 -5.46 16.50 6.83
C ASP A 47 -5.93 16.40 5.37
N GLY A 48 -6.79 17.32 4.95
CA GLY A 48 -7.37 17.34 3.61
C GLY A 48 -8.69 16.58 3.51
N THR A 49 -8.86 15.84 2.40
CA THR A 49 -10.09 15.15 2.00
C THR A 49 -9.84 13.65 1.91
N ALA A 50 -10.49 12.89 2.77
CA ALA A 50 -10.42 11.43 2.80
C ALA A 50 -10.89 10.84 1.47
N GLY A 51 -10.16 9.83 0.98
CA GLY A 51 -10.43 9.18 -0.30
C GLY A 51 -10.06 10.00 -1.52
N VAL A 52 -9.48 11.19 -1.35
CA VAL A 52 -8.94 12.02 -2.45
C VAL A 52 -7.46 12.32 -2.24
N ASP A 53 -7.08 12.69 -1.01
CA ASP A 53 -5.72 13.11 -0.67
C ASP A 53 -4.86 11.96 -0.08
N GLY A 54 -5.45 10.79 0.14
CA GLY A 54 -4.76 9.63 0.73
C GLY A 54 -5.67 8.42 0.91
N VAL A 55 -5.12 7.40 1.58
CA VAL A 55 -5.82 6.21 2.06
C VAL A 55 -5.50 5.94 3.52
N ILE A 56 -6.40 5.26 4.21
CA ILE A 56 -6.13 4.72 5.55
C ILE A 56 -6.10 3.19 5.50
N ILE A 57 -5.12 2.61 6.18
CA ILE A 57 -5.11 1.19 6.51
C ILE A 57 -5.40 1.07 8.00
N ALA A 58 -6.45 0.35 8.35
CA ALA A 58 -6.89 0.16 9.72
C ALA A 58 -7.06 -1.32 10.05
N ILE A 59 -6.70 -1.68 11.28
CA ILE A 59 -6.79 -3.04 11.79
C ILE A 59 -7.44 -3.03 13.17
N ASN A 60 -8.08 -4.14 13.52
CA ASN A 60 -8.56 -4.35 14.87
C ASN A 60 -7.38 -4.50 15.84
N TRP A 61 -7.48 -3.89 17.02
CA TRP A 61 -6.45 -3.97 18.07
C TRP A 61 -6.94 -4.65 19.36
N ASP A 62 -8.24 -4.92 19.47
CA ASP A 62 -8.79 -5.59 20.65
C ASP A 62 -8.51 -7.12 20.66
N ASN A 63 -8.85 -7.77 21.78
CA ASN A 63 -8.71 -9.22 21.95
C ASN A 63 -9.91 -10.01 21.40
N ASN A 64 -10.72 -9.41 20.52
CA ASN A 64 -11.85 -10.05 19.87
C ASN A 64 -11.48 -10.39 18.42
N ASN A 65 -12.23 -11.33 17.84
CA ASN A 65 -12.06 -11.72 16.45
C ASN A 65 -12.87 -10.76 15.57
N ARG A 66 -12.29 -9.60 15.25
CA ARG A 66 -12.97 -8.53 14.51
C ARG A 66 -12.17 -8.08 13.30
N ILE A 67 -12.90 -7.56 12.33
CA ILE A 67 -12.37 -6.87 11.16
C ILE A 67 -12.80 -5.40 11.20
N VAL A 68 -12.03 -4.53 10.55
CA VAL A 68 -12.31 -3.09 10.49
C VAL A 68 -12.56 -2.68 9.04
N SER A 69 -13.60 -1.86 8.82
CA SER A 69 -13.77 -1.11 7.59
C SER A 69 -13.42 0.36 7.81
N ALA A 70 -12.97 1.04 6.76
CA ALA A 70 -12.67 2.47 6.78
C ALA A 70 -13.16 3.15 5.49
N ALA A 71 -14.30 3.83 5.59
CA ALA A 71 -14.94 4.52 4.47
C ALA A 71 -14.57 6.02 4.48
N PRO A 72 -14.12 6.62 3.37
CA PRO A 72 -13.89 8.06 3.34
C PRO A 72 -15.19 8.86 3.48
N ASN A 73 -15.14 9.93 4.28
CA ASN A 73 -16.26 10.80 4.61
C ASN A 73 -15.78 12.26 4.79
N GLY A 74 -15.68 13.00 3.67
CA GLY A 74 -15.25 14.40 3.72
C GLY A 74 -13.81 14.51 4.21
N SER A 75 -13.58 15.08 5.39
CA SER A 75 -12.24 15.26 5.99
C SER A 75 -11.89 14.20 7.05
N SER A 76 -12.56 13.06 7.03
CA SER A 76 -12.31 11.93 7.93
C SER A 76 -12.60 10.59 7.25
N TYR A 77 -12.12 9.51 7.85
CA TYR A 77 -12.60 8.17 7.55
C TYR A 77 -13.61 7.75 8.62
N THR A 78 -14.77 7.25 8.21
CA THR A 78 -15.71 6.55 9.08
C THR A 78 -15.23 5.12 9.25
N LEU A 79 -14.84 4.75 10.47
CA LEU A 79 -14.43 3.39 10.80
C LEU A 79 -15.52 2.64 11.57
N ALA A 80 -15.59 1.35 11.33
CA ALA A 80 -16.49 0.42 12.01
C ALA A 80 -15.79 -0.93 12.19
N ALA A 81 -15.99 -1.58 13.34
CA ALA A 81 -15.52 -2.95 13.58
C ALA A 81 -16.67 -3.94 13.49
N PHE A 82 -16.44 -5.12 12.93
CA PHE A 82 -17.44 -6.19 12.81
C PHE A 82 -16.89 -7.47 13.39
N GLU A 83 -17.74 -8.23 14.09
CA GLU A 83 -17.39 -9.58 14.51
C GLU A 83 -17.11 -10.45 13.28
N ALA A 84 -16.17 -11.39 13.40
CA ALA A 84 -15.83 -12.31 12.31
C ALA A 84 -17.00 -13.23 11.90
N SER A 85 -18.04 -13.33 12.74
CA SER A 85 -19.31 -13.95 12.37
C SER A 85 -20.23 -13.07 11.50
N GLY A 86 -19.74 -11.90 11.08
CA GLY A 86 -20.49 -10.88 10.37
C GLY A 86 -21.50 -10.13 11.25
N GLY A 87 -22.41 -9.41 10.61
CA GLY A 87 -23.52 -8.70 11.26
C GLY A 87 -23.37 -7.19 11.28
N ALA A 88 -24.04 -6.55 12.24
CA ALA A 88 -23.94 -5.11 12.47
C ALA A 88 -22.59 -4.73 13.12
N PRO A 89 -22.16 -3.47 13.02
CA PRO A 89 -20.94 -3.03 13.69
C PRO A 89 -21.00 -3.25 15.21
N SER A 90 -19.84 -3.50 15.78
CA SER A 90 -19.63 -3.72 17.20
C SER A 90 -19.63 -2.40 17.96
N ASN A 91 -20.09 -2.45 19.21
CA ASN A 91 -19.81 -1.40 20.19
C ASN A 91 -18.64 -1.86 21.07
N ASP A 92 -17.93 -0.90 21.67
CA ASP A 92 -16.77 -1.16 22.55
C ASP A 92 -15.69 -1.98 21.82
N TRP A 93 -14.85 -1.27 21.07
CA TRP A 93 -13.84 -1.84 20.19
C TRP A 93 -12.64 -0.91 20.08
N ASP A 94 -11.50 -1.50 19.72
CA ASP A 94 -10.22 -0.79 19.60
C ASP A 94 -9.63 -1.05 18.21
N TYR A 95 -8.98 -0.03 17.64
CA TYR A 95 -8.32 -0.15 16.34
C TYR A 95 -6.95 0.52 16.32
N GLY A 96 -6.09 0.01 15.44
CA GLY A 96 -4.88 0.70 15.00
C GLY A 96 -5.06 1.20 13.57
N TYR A 97 -4.37 2.26 13.21
CA TYR A 97 -4.38 2.79 11.85
C TYR A 97 -3.04 3.40 11.44
N VAL A 98 -2.84 3.47 10.13
CA VAL A 98 -1.84 4.31 9.48
C VAL A 98 -2.51 5.01 8.30
N HIS A 99 -2.37 6.32 8.24
CA HIS A 99 -2.82 7.13 7.10
C HIS A 99 -1.64 7.38 6.15
N PHE A 100 -1.90 7.16 4.86
CA PHE A 100 -0.94 7.30 3.77
C PHE A 100 -1.39 8.43 2.83
N PRO A 101 -0.83 9.64 2.97
CA PRO A 101 -1.07 10.72 2.03
C PRO A 101 -0.59 10.34 0.63
N TYR A 102 -1.35 10.66 -0.40
CA TYR A 102 -0.91 10.48 -1.80
C TYR A 102 0.24 11.40 -2.19
N SER A 103 0.53 12.44 -1.41
CA SER A 103 1.71 13.26 -1.54
C SER A 103 2.99 12.59 -1.03
N THR A 104 2.90 11.40 -0.43
CA THR A 104 4.08 10.63 -0.01
C THR A 104 4.90 10.24 -1.25
N PRO A 105 6.18 10.63 -1.36
CA PRO A 105 7.02 10.28 -2.50
C PRO A 105 7.08 8.77 -2.73
N GLY A 106 7.04 8.35 -4.00
CA GLY A 106 7.16 6.94 -4.39
C GLY A 106 6.00 6.03 -3.99
N ILE A 107 4.99 6.51 -3.25
CA ILE A 107 3.91 5.66 -2.80
C ILE A 107 3.03 5.20 -3.96
N VAL A 108 2.62 3.94 -3.93
CA VAL A 108 1.58 3.40 -4.80
C VAL A 108 0.40 3.01 -3.92
N ALA A 109 -0.68 3.78 -3.99
CA ALA A 109 -1.85 3.63 -3.13
C ALA A 109 -3.11 4.11 -3.84
N GLY A 110 -4.27 3.56 -3.46
CA GLY A 110 -5.52 3.90 -4.10
C GLY A 110 -6.77 3.44 -3.36
N GLN A 111 -7.89 4.05 -3.73
CA GLN A 111 -9.22 3.64 -3.32
C GLN A 111 -9.95 3.02 -4.51
N ILE A 112 -10.53 1.83 -4.28
CA ILE A 112 -11.31 1.07 -5.25
C ILE A 112 -12.75 0.97 -4.79
N ASP A 113 -13.71 1.19 -5.70
CA ASP A 113 -15.14 0.99 -5.42
C ASP A 113 -15.56 -0.48 -5.50
N ALA A 114 -16.76 -0.82 -5.03
CA ALA A 114 -17.28 -2.20 -5.08
C ALA A 114 -17.45 -2.76 -6.50
N SER A 115 -17.44 -1.89 -7.52
CA SER A 115 -17.50 -2.27 -8.93
C SER A 115 -16.11 -2.48 -9.55
N GLY A 116 -15.03 -2.34 -8.77
CA GLY A 116 -13.66 -2.58 -9.20
C GLY A 116 -13.08 -1.42 -9.98
N ASN A 117 -13.63 -0.21 -9.83
CA ASN A 117 -13.10 0.99 -10.46
C ASN A 117 -12.22 1.77 -9.48
N THR A 118 -11.17 2.38 -10.00
CA THR A 118 -10.39 3.36 -9.25
C THR A 118 -11.23 4.60 -8.96
N VAL A 119 -11.41 4.92 -7.68
CA VAL A 119 -12.02 6.17 -7.20
C VAL A 119 -10.95 7.26 -7.12
N SER A 120 -9.79 6.92 -6.56
CA SER A 120 -8.63 7.80 -6.43
C SER A 120 -7.35 6.97 -6.28
N GLY A 121 -6.19 7.62 -6.44
CA GLY A 121 -4.91 6.97 -6.22
C GLY A 121 -3.71 7.74 -6.76
N THR A 122 -2.52 7.22 -6.47
CA THR A 122 -1.21 7.72 -6.90
C THR A 122 -0.27 6.56 -7.23
N GLY A 123 0.90 6.86 -7.81
CA GLY A 123 1.93 5.84 -8.09
C GLY A 123 1.68 4.99 -9.36
N GLY A 124 0.76 5.41 -10.23
CA GLY A 124 0.68 4.88 -11.61
C GLY A 124 0.18 3.44 -11.78
N PHE A 125 -0.49 2.87 -10.78
CA PHE A 125 -1.12 1.55 -10.90
C PHE A 125 -2.29 1.53 -11.89
N SER A 126 -2.69 0.34 -12.32
CA SER A 126 -3.90 0.13 -13.12
C SER A 126 -4.78 -0.98 -12.53
N VAL A 127 -6.06 -0.92 -12.84
CA VAL A 127 -7.08 -1.84 -12.31
C VAL A 127 -7.81 -2.53 -13.44
N SER A 128 -8.05 -3.82 -13.30
CA SER A 128 -8.90 -4.58 -14.21
C SER A 128 -9.71 -5.63 -13.45
N SER A 129 -10.82 -6.07 -14.03
CA SER A 129 -11.58 -7.19 -13.48
C SER A 129 -10.92 -8.52 -13.84
N GLY A 130 -10.92 -9.45 -12.89
CA GLY A 130 -10.47 -10.82 -13.08
C GLY A 130 -11.50 -11.82 -12.57
N THR A 131 -11.13 -13.09 -12.63
CA THR A 131 -11.87 -14.18 -12.00
C THR A 131 -10.85 -15.10 -11.36
N ASP A 132 -11.06 -15.41 -10.08
CA ASP A 132 -10.24 -16.38 -9.36
C ASP A 132 -10.23 -17.70 -10.14
N GLN A 133 -9.03 -18.24 -10.37
CA GLN A 133 -8.84 -19.36 -11.28
C GLN A 133 -9.30 -20.70 -10.68
N THR A 134 -9.38 -20.80 -9.36
CA THR A 134 -9.65 -22.05 -8.63
C THR A 134 -11.15 -22.22 -8.36
N PHE A 135 -11.79 -21.15 -7.92
CA PHE A 135 -13.15 -21.12 -7.40
C PHE A 135 -14.11 -20.28 -8.25
N GLY A 136 -13.61 -19.46 -9.18
CA GLY A 136 -14.44 -18.81 -10.21
C GLY A 136 -15.23 -17.58 -9.73
N PHE A 137 -14.86 -16.96 -8.62
CA PHE A 137 -15.48 -15.72 -8.14
C PHE A 137 -14.79 -14.48 -8.73
N PRO A 138 -15.49 -13.34 -8.86
CA PRO A 138 -14.89 -12.12 -9.41
C PRO A 138 -13.85 -11.54 -8.45
N VAL A 139 -12.73 -11.09 -9.01
CA VAL A 139 -11.63 -10.43 -8.29
C VAL A 139 -11.30 -9.09 -8.95
N THR A 140 -10.76 -8.15 -8.18
CA THR A 140 -10.14 -6.94 -8.72
C THR A 140 -8.64 -7.16 -8.86
N LYS A 141 -8.10 -7.03 -10.07
CA LYS A 141 -6.66 -7.09 -10.33
C LYS A 141 -6.04 -5.71 -10.22
N ILE A 142 -5.00 -5.59 -9.40
CA ILE A 142 -4.15 -4.40 -9.30
C ILE A 142 -2.82 -4.71 -9.99
N THR A 143 -2.45 -3.89 -10.97
CA THR A 143 -1.15 -3.96 -11.65
C THR A 143 -0.33 -2.74 -11.29
N VAL A 144 0.84 -2.94 -10.69
CA VAL A 144 1.82 -1.88 -10.44
C VAL A 144 2.93 -2.01 -11.51
N PRO A 145 3.23 -0.97 -12.29
CA PRO A 145 4.25 -1.06 -13.33
C PRO A 145 5.61 -1.48 -12.77
N GLY A 146 6.22 -2.50 -13.38
CA GLY A 146 7.54 -2.99 -12.98
C GLY A 146 7.57 -3.89 -11.74
N VAL A 147 6.41 -4.19 -11.15
CA VAL A 147 6.27 -5.03 -9.96
C VAL A 147 5.65 -6.37 -10.31
N ASP A 148 6.22 -7.43 -9.75
CA ASP A 148 5.67 -8.78 -9.71
C ASP A 148 5.18 -9.10 -8.29
N SER A 149 3.87 -9.26 -8.14
CA SER A 149 3.19 -9.54 -6.85
C SER A 149 3.71 -10.78 -6.13
N ARG A 150 4.43 -11.67 -6.82
CA ARG A 150 5.01 -12.90 -6.25
C ARG A 150 6.35 -12.65 -5.55
N THR A 151 7.06 -11.58 -5.89
CA THR A 151 8.46 -11.40 -5.50
C THR A 151 8.82 -10.04 -4.93
N ASP A 152 8.03 -9.00 -5.20
CA ASP A 152 8.52 -7.63 -5.04
C ASP A 152 7.88 -6.88 -3.86
N GLY A 153 6.71 -7.29 -3.40
CA GLY A 153 6.10 -6.68 -2.22
C GLY A 153 4.76 -7.27 -1.82
N VAL A 154 4.02 -6.49 -1.04
CA VAL A 154 2.70 -6.86 -0.52
C VAL A 154 1.71 -5.71 -0.73
N LEU A 155 0.43 -6.04 -0.86
CA LEU A 155 -0.64 -5.08 -0.61
C LEU A 155 -1.07 -5.13 0.85
N MET A 156 -1.20 -3.95 1.46
CA MET A 156 -2.02 -3.79 2.64
C MET A 156 -3.40 -3.30 2.22
N LEU A 157 -4.45 -3.84 2.85
CA LEU A 157 -5.83 -3.62 2.47
C LEU A 157 -6.68 -3.24 3.67
N THR A 158 -7.69 -2.41 3.45
CA THR A 158 -8.80 -2.21 4.40
C THR A 158 -10.07 -2.03 3.60
N GLY A 159 -11.12 -2.81 3.91
CA GLY A 159 -12.41 -2.69 3.24
C GLY A 159 -13.01 -1.30 3.47
N THR A 160 -13.67 -0.72 2.47
CA THR A 160 -14.39 0.56 2.64
C THR A 160 -15.85 0.36 3.05
N ASP A 161 -16.27 -0.88 3.14
CA ASP A 161 -17.57 -1.31 3.65
C ASP A 161 -17.37 -2.63 4.42
N GLY A 162 -18.38 -3.06 5.16
CA GLY A 162 -18.31 -4.26 5.98
C GLY A 162 -19.59 -5.08 5.95
N PRO A 163 -19.52 -6.34 6.44
CA PRO A 163 -18.36 -6.97 7.07
C PRO A 163 -17.57 -7.84 6.08
N PHE A 164 -16.61 -7.27 5.34
CA PHE A 164 -15.79 -8.01 4.39
C PHE A 164 -14.38 -8.27 4.95
N ALA A 165 -14.01 -9.54 5.06
CA ALA A 165 -12.61 -9.91 5.30
C ALA A 165 -11.84 -9.79 3.98
N MET A 166 -10.86 -8.90 3.93
CA MET A 166 -10.09 -8.63 2.71
C MET A 166 -8.89 -9.56 2.58
N ALA A 167 -8.64 -10.02 1.37
CA ALA A 167 -7.45 -10.79 1.02
C ALA A 167 -7.01 -10.48 -0.41
N TRP A 168 -5.76 -10.82 -0.70
CA TRP A 168 -5.25 -10.86 -2.06
C TRP A 168 -4.39 -12.11 -2.26
N GLU A 169 -4.27 -12.53 -3.51
CA GLU A 169 -3.31 -13.53 -3.94
C GLU A 169 -2.45 -13.01 -5.10
N ALA A 170 -1.27 -13.60 -5.27
CA ALA A 170 -0.36 -13.24 -6.34
C ALA A 170 -0.81 -13.92 -7.66
N GLY A 171 -1.27 -13.14 -8.62
CA GLY A 171 -1.63 -13.61 -9.95
C GLY A 171 -0.42 -14.14 -10.73
N GLU A 172 -0.66 -15.15 -11.59
CA GLU A 172 0.40 -15.74 -12.41
C GLU A 172 1.07 -14.74 -13.37
N ASP A 173 0.35 -13.66 -13.69
CA ASP A 173 0.74 -12.53 -14.55
C ASP A 173 1.45 -11.41 -13.77
N GLY A 174 1.75 -11.62 -12.48
CA GLY A 174 2.41 -10.63 -11.60
C GLY A 174 1.45 -9.59 -11.03
N THR A 175 0.15 -9.69 -11.29
CA THR A 175 -0.87 -8.81 -10.71
C THR A 175 -1.23 -9.22 -9.29
N PHE A 176 -1.74 -8.30 -8.48
CA PHE A 176 -2.39 -8.64 -7.22
C PHE A 176 -3.88 -8.89 -7.49
N GLU A 177 -4.39 -10.07 -7.15
CA GLU A 177 -5.80 -10.43 -7.30
C GLU A 177 -6.52 -10.25 -5.95
N VAL A 178 -7.36 -9.23 -5.83
CA VAL A 178 -7.98 -8.80 -4.56
C VAL A 178 -9.45 -9.22 -4.51
N ALA A 179 -9.89 -9.74 -3.37
CA ALA A 179 -11.29 -10.02 -3.08
C ALA A 179 -11.63 -9.77 -1.61
N GLY A 180 -12.92 -9.53 -1.35
CA GLY A 180 -13.49 -9.55 -0.01
C GLY A 180 -14.33 -10.80 0.19
N PHE A 181 -14.24 -11.41 1.37
CA PHE A 181 -15.15 -12.45 1.81
C PHE A 181 -16.25 -11.83 2.67
N ASP A 182 -17.49 -11.87 2.18
CA ASP A 182 -18.67 -11.41 2.91
C ASP A 182 -18.91 -12.31 4.13
N LEU A 183 -18.73 -11.79 5.34
CA LEU A 183 -18.85 -12.57 6.57
C LEU A 183 -20.31 -12.87 6.95
N VAL A 184 -21.30 -12.22 6.33
CA VAL A 184 -22.72 -12.53 6.54
C VAL A 184 -23.17 -13.63 5.60
N ASN A 185 -22.86 -13.48 4.32
CA ASN A 185 -23.34 -14.37 3.27
C ASN A 185 -22.37 -15.51 2.96
N GLU A 186 -21.18 -15.51 3.58
CA GLU A 186 -20.12 -16.50 3.41
C GLU A 186 -19.72 -16.69 1.93
N ASN A 187 -19.63 -15.58 1.20
CA ASN A 187 -19.34 -15.60 -0.23
C ASN A 187 -18.19 -14.64 -0.59
N PRO A 188 -17.16 -15.11 -1.30
CA PRO A 188 -16.11 -14.24 -1.82
C PRO A 188 -16.58 -13.45 -3.04
N GLY A 189 -16.00 -12.28 -3.24
CA GLY A 189 -16.18 -11.53 -4.46
C GLY A 189 -15.58 -10.14 -4.39
N GLN A 190 -15.89 -9.37 -5.41
CA GLN A 190 -15.46 -7.99 -5.53
C GLN A 190 -16.19 -7.10 -4.51
N THR A 191 -15.43 -6.23 -3.84
CA THR A 191 -15.95 -5.23 -2.88
C THR A 191 -15.05 -3.99 -2.92
N GLY A 192 -15.45 -2.92 -2.23
CA GLY A 192 -14.68 -1.68 -2.15
C GLY A 192 -13.60 -1.74 -1.07
N PHE A 193 -12.43 -1.16 -1.34
CA PHE A 193 -11.30 -1.17 -0.42
C PHE A 193 -10.32 -0.03 -0.67
N ASN A 194 -9.56 0.31 0.37
CA ASN A 194 -8.35 1.08 0.31
C ASN A 194 -7.16 0.11 0.18
N PHE A 195 -6.14 0.49 -0.58
CA PHE A 195 -4.88 -0.27 -0.62
C PHE A 195 -3.66 0.64 -0.62
N VAL A 196 -2.55 0.08 -0.13
CA VAL A 196 -1.19 0.58 -0.36
C VAL A 196 -0.30 -0.60 -0.74
N TYR A 197 0.52 -0.44 -1.77
CA TYR A 197 1.59 -1.35 -2.10
C TYR A 197 2.82 -1.00 -1.28
N VAL A 198 3.37 -2.01 -0.60
CA VAL A 198 4.60 -1.90 0.20
C VAL A 198 5.62 -2.85 -0.42
N PRO A 199 6.69 -2.33 -1.06
CA PRO A 199 7.74 -3.17 -1.59
C PRO A 199 8.53 -3.82 -0.45
N TYR A 200 9.18 -4.96 -0.72
CA TYR A 200 9.96 -5.67 0.30
C TYR A 200 11.22 -4.92 0.73
N GLU A 201 11.78 -4.08 -0.13
CA GLU A 201 12.80 -3.10 0.23
C GLU A 201 12.30 -2.01 1.19
N GLY A 202 10.98 -1.90 1.38
CA GLY A 202 10.32 -0.94 2.27
C GLY A 202 9.77 0.29 1.54
N LEU A 203 8.73 0.93 2.10
CA LEU A 203 8.36 2.28 1.70
C LEU A 203 9.51 3.19 2.09
N ALA A 204 10.46 3.39 1.18
CA ALA A 204 11.54 4.29 1.42
C ALA A 204 10.92 5.66 1.73
N ALA A 205 11.05 6.12 2.99
CA ALA A 205 10.74 7.49 3.36
C ALA A 205 11.83 8.33 2.68
N GLY A 206 11.53 8.71 1.43
CA GLY A 206 12.53 8.98 0.43
C GLY A 206 12.98 7.68 -0.22
N GLU A 207 12.36 7.29 -1.36
CA GLU A 207 13.21 6.67 -2.39
C GLU A 207 14.43 7.56 -2.47
N ASP A 208 15.64 6.99 -2.34
CA ASP A 208 16.92 7.66 -2.56
C ASP A 208 16.68 8.67 -3.66
N CYS A 209 16.48 9.92 -3.27
CA CYS A 209 16.19 10.93 -4.25
C CYS A 209 17.48 10.96 -5.02
N ILE A 210 17.50 10.41 -6.23
CA ILE A 210 18.77 10.22 -6.95
C ILE A 210 19.44 11.60 -7.11
N ALA A 211 18.64 12.67 -7.09
CA ALA A 211 19.08 14.06 -7.03
C ALA A 211 19.68 14.52 -5.68
N ASP A 212 19.36 13.89 -4.54
CA ASP A 212 20.07 13.95 -3.25
C ASP A 212 21.21 12.92 -3.25
N PHE A 213 22.23 13.21 -4.06
CA PHE A 213 23.33 12.28 -4.28
C PHE A 213 24.26 12.16 -3.07
N ASN A 214 24.25 13.15 -2.16
CA ASN A 214 25.08 13.12 -0.96
C ASN A 214 24.36 12.53 0.27
N GLY A 215 23.05 12.29 0.18
CA GLY A 215 22.22 11.70 1.22
C GLY A 215 22.04 12.63 2.43
N ASP A 216 21.96 13.94 2.20
CA ASP A 216 21.76 14.96 3.25
C ASP A 216 20.30 15.43 3.39
N ASP A 217 19.38 14.73 2.73
CA ASP A 217 17.94 14.97 2.66
C ASP A 217 17.58 16.32 1.99
N THR A 218 18.53 16.95 1.27
CA THR A 218 18.32 18.24 0.63
C THR A 218 18.91 18.32 -0.78
N VAL A 219 18.05 18.31 -1.81
CA VAL A 219 18.50 18.55 -3.20
C VAL A 219 19.00 19.97 -3.38
N ASN A 220 20.32 20.13 -3.50
CA ASN A 220 20.99 21.39 -3.69
C ASN A 220 22.22 21.25 -4.60
N THR A 221 23.08 22.25 -4.62
CA THR A 221 24.29 22.22 -5.47
C THR A 221 25.37 21.27 -4.95
N GLN A 222 25.30 20.84 -3.69
CA GLN A 222 26.24 19.88 -3.10
C GLN A 222 26.07 18.48 -3.70
N ASP A 223 24.85 18.10 -4.09
CA ASP A 223 24.57 16.83 -4.77
C ASP A 223 25.20 16.77 -6.15
N VAL A 224 25.07 17.87 -6.90
CA VAL A 224 25.73 18.01 -8.21
C VAL A 224 27.24 17.85 -8.08
N LEU A 225 27.84 18.43 -7.03
CA LEU A 225 29.28 18.29 -6.77
C LEU A 225 29.65 16.85 -6.37
N ALA A 226 28.83 16.20 -5.54
CA ALA A 226 29.04 14.81 -5.14
C ALA A 226 28.97 13.86 -6.35
N PHE A 227 27.94 14.02 -7.19
CA PHE A 227 27.77 13.29 -8.44
C PHE A 227 28.94 13.49 -9.42
N LEU A 228 29.35 14.73 -9.67
CA LEU A 228 30.47 15.01 -10.59
C LEU A 228 31.80 14.44 -10.08
N ASN A 229 32.00 14.33 -8.77
CA ASN A 229 33.17 13.65 -8.20
C ASN A 229 33.11 12.14 -8.44
N ALA A 230 31.96 11.50 -8.23
CA ALA A 230 31.74 10.08 -8.51
C ALA A 230 31.93 9.77 -10.00
N TRP A 231 31.34 10.58 -10.89
CA TRP A 231 31.47 10.46 -12.34
C TRP A 231 32.92 10.59 -12.82
N ASN A 232 33.67 11.58 -12.33
CA ASN A 232 35.09 11.75 -12.68
C ASN A 232 35.97 10.58 -12.20
N ASN A 233 35.57 9.90 -11.13
CA ASN A 233 36.26 8.73 -10.61
C ASN A 233 35.83 7.42 -11.31
N GLY A 234 34.81 7.47 -12.19
CA GLY A 234 34.21 6.28 -12.78
C GLY A 234 33.56 5.37 -11.74
N ASP A 235 33.04 5.94 -10.65
CA ASP A 235 32.36 5.19 -9.61
C ASP A 235 31.06 4.58 -10.15
N PRO A 236 30.78 3.28 -9.92
CA PRO A 236 29.52 2.66 -10.30
C PRO A 236 28.27 3.40 -9.80
N SER A 237 28.35 4.17 -8.72
CA SER A 237 27.22 4.99 -8.24
C SER A 237 26.83 6.12 -9.19
N ALA A 238 27.69 6.48 -10.15
CA ALA A 238 27.42 7.49 -11.17
C ALA A 238 26.78 6.92 -12.45
N ASP A 239 26.44 5.63 -12.49
CA ASP A 239 25.64 4.99 -13.54
C ASP A 239 24.14 5.25 -13.28
N ILE A 240 23.69 6.44 -13.64
CA ILE A 240 22.34 6.95 -13.33
C ILE A 240 21.30 6.37 -14.28
N ASN A 241 21.70 6.00 -15.50
CA ASN A 241 20.80 5.39 -16.48
C ASN A 241 20.77 3.85 -16.39
N GLY A 242 21.66 3.24 -15.59
CA GLY A 242 21.73 1.81 -15.34
C GLY A 242 22.23 0.99 -16.54
N ASP A 243 22.96 1.60 -17.48
CA ASP A 243 23.44 0.94 -18.69
C ASP A 243 24.75 0.16 -18.50
N GLY A 244 25.30 0.19 -17.28
CA GLY A 244 26.55 -0.47 -16.89
C GLY A 244 27.80 0.32 -17.27
N SER A 245 27.66 1.54 -17.81
CA SER A 245 28.77 2.38 -18.26
C SER A 245 28.62 3.83 -17.81
N VAL A 246 29.46 4.28 -16.88
CA VAL A 246 29.52 5.69 -16.45
C VAL A 246 30.02 6.56 -17.62
N ASN A 247 29.11 7.34 -18.22
CA ASN A 247 29.37 8.17 -19.38
C ASN A 247 28.56 9.48 -19.35
N THR A 248 28.59 10.26 -20.44
CA THR A 248 27.89 11.56 -20.47
C THR A 248 26.37 11.46 -20.45
N GLN A 249 25.80 10.28 -20.74
CA GLN A 249 24.36 10.05 -20.65
C GLN A 249 23.89 10.09 -19.19
N ASP A 250 24.70 9.62 -18.25
CA ASP A 250 24.41 9.68 -16.81
C ASP A 250 24.35 11.12 -16.30
N VAL A 251 25.23 11.99 -16.81
CA VAL A 251 25.22 13.42 -16.47
C VAL A 251 23.90 14.06 -16.91
N LEU A 252 23.42 13.71 -18.10
CA LEU A 252 22.15 14.23 -18.60
C LEU A 252 20.97 13.66 -17.79
N ALA A 253 21.01 12.38 -17.44
CA ALA A 253 19.99 11.74 -16.61
C ALA A 253 19.93 12.40 -15.20
N PHE A 254 21.09 12.58 -14.56
CA PHE A 254 21.19 13.23 -13.26
C PHE A 254 20.66 14.67 -13.27
N LEU A 255 21.04 15.49 -14.26
CA LEU A 255 20.57 16.88 -14.33
C LEU A 255 19.07 17.00 -14.59
N ASN A 256 18.47 16.02 -15.28
CA ASN A 256 17.02 15.96 -15.43
C ASN A 256 16.33 15.66 -14.10
N LEU A 257 16.88 14.72 -13.31
CA LEU A 257 16.39 14.40 -11.97
C LEU A 257 16.56 15.60 -11.01
N TRP A 258 17.74 16.23 -10.99
CA TRP A 258 18.02 17.41 -10.17
C TRP A 258 17.10 18.60 -10.46
N ASN A 259 16.76 18.85 -11.73
CA ASN A 259 15.79 19.89 -12.09
C ASN A 259 14.35 19.52 -11.74
N ALA A 260 14.02 18.23 -11.67
CA ALA A 260 12.70 17.75 -11.26
C ALA A 260 12.53 17.78 -9.73
N GLY A 261 13.62 17.62 -8.98
CA GLY A 261 13.63 17.53 -7.51
C GLY A 261 13.38 16.10 -7.01
N CYS A 262 12.97 16.02 -5.75
CA CYS A 262 12.24 14.89 -5.15
C CYS A 262 10.76 15.31 -5.02
#